data_AF-A0A7W0LTC1-F1
#
_entry.id   AF-A0A7W0LTC1-F1
#
_cell.length_a   1.000
_cell.length_b   1.000
_cell.length_c   1.000
_cell.angle_alpha   90.00
_cell.angle_beta   90.00
_cell.angle_gamma   90.00
#
_symmetry.space_group_name_H-M   'P 1'
#
loop_
_entity.id
_entity.type
_entity.pdbx_description
1 polymer ?
#
loop_
_entity_poly.entity_id
_entity_poly.type
_entity_poly.pdbx_seq_one_letter_code
_entity_poly.pdbx_strand_id
1 'polypeptide(L)'
;MQQRFDGSWVRRQGAPGGTFELIGCVGSSSTFPYRGTFLLTTQGGAELRGTVSGTVGAAINPVPLDFELTVTDATKRFRGATGTIVFDGRWFPGEPFMGPNPISGSLVAVLQGADGQAIAL
;
A
#
# COMPACT_ATOMS: atom_id res chain seq x y z
N MET A 1 16.52 -4.30 8.32
CA MET A 1 15.65 -4.32 9.52
C MET A 1 14.23 -4.65 9.06
N GLN A 2 13.53 -5.59 9.71
CA GLN A 2 12.14 -5.85 9.36
C GLN A 2 11.25 -4.70 9.88
N GLN A 3 10.30 -4.27 9.06
CA GLN A 3 9.37 -3.18 9.34
C GLN A 3 7.97 -3.54 8.84
N ARG A 4 6.98 -3.13 9.63
CA ARG A 4 5.55 -3.29 9.33
C ARG A 4 4.90 -1.91 9.27
N PHE A 5 4.11 -1.69 8.22
CA PHE A 5 3.24 -0.53 8.09
C PHE A 5 1.80 -1.02 7.96
N ASP A 6 0.89 -0.52 8.77
CA ASP A 6 -0.54 -0.75 8.64
C ASP A 6 -1.29 0.57 8.69
N GLY A 7 -2.45 0.61 8.05
CA GLY A 7 -3.24 1.83 7.95
C GLY A 7 -4.50 1.68 7.12
N SER A 8 -5.14 2.82 6.87
CA SER A 8 -6.25 2.95 5.94
C SER A 8 -5.82 3.70 4.69
N TRP A 9 -6.40 3.42 3.55
CA TRP A 9 -6.11 4.16 2.33
C TRP A 9 -7.37 4.82 1.79
N VAL A 10 -7.17 5.92 1.06
CA VAL A 10 -8.24 6.62 0.35
C VAL A 10 -8.02 6.47 -1.15
N ARG A 11 -9.11 6.44 -1.90
CA ARG A 11 -9.06 6.56 -3.35
C ARG A 11 -8.63 7.97 -3.71
N ARG A 12 -8.18 8.17 -4.96
CA ARG A 12 -7.78 9.48 -5.50
C ARG A 12 -8.82 10.60 -5.30
N GLN A 13 -10.10 10.25 -5.18
CA GLN A 13 -11.22 11.18 -4.95
C GLN A 13 -11.51 11.46 -3.47
N GLY A 14 -10.64 11.02 -2.55
CA GLY A 14 -10.83 11.15 -1.10
C GLY A 14 -11.83 10.16 -0.48
N ALA A 15 -12.50 9.35 -1.29
CA ALA A 15 -13.39 8.30 -0.80
C ALA A 15 -12.59 7.23 -0.03
N PRO A 16 -13.10 6.73 1.11
CA PRO A 16 -12.48 5.62 1.83
C PRO A 16 -12.27 4.42 0.91
N GLY A 17 -11.05 3.93 0.87
CA GLY A 17 -10.66 2.83 0.01
C GLY A 17 -10.67 1.49 0.73
N GLY A 18 -10.16 1.48 1.96
CA GLY A 18 -10.06 0.29 2.80
C GLY A 18 -8.88 0.34 3.75
N THR A 19 -8.35 -0.82 4.10
CA THR A 19 -7.16 -0.98 4.95
C THR A 19 -6.01 -1.62 4.18
N PHE A 20 -4.80 -1.50 4.72
CA PHE A 20 -3.62 -2.12 4.17
C PHE A 20 -2.67 -2.60 5.27
N GLU A 21 -1.85 -3.58 4.91
CA GLU A 21 -0.71 -4.08 5.68
C GLU A 21 0.47 -4.27 4.73
N LEU A 22 1.62 -3.73 5.09
CA LEU A 22 2.91 -3.91 4.41
C LEU A 22 3.87 -4.55 5.40
N ILE A 23 4.48 -5.68 5.03
CA ILE A 23 5.50 -6.35 5.83
C ILE A 23 6.73 -6.57 4.96
N GLY A 24 7.88 -6.08 5.42
CA GLY A 24 9.07 -6.09 4.60
C GLY A 24 10.34 -5.70 5.32
N CYS A 25 11.43 -5.70 4.59
CA CYS A 25 12.75 -5.31 5.06
C CYS A 25 13.09 -3.92 4.55
N VAL A 26 13.53 -3.05 5.47
CA VAL A 26 14.19 -1.78 5.18
C VAL A 26 15.69 -2.01 5.10
N GLY A 27 16.29 -1.61 3.99
CA GLY A 27 17.74 -1.54 3.79
C GLY A 27 18.32 -0.20 4.23
N SER A 28 19.61 -0.18 4.57
CA SER A 28 20.33 1.04 4.98
C SER A 28 20.84 1.80 3.75
N SER A 29 20.18 2.91 3.39
CA SER A 29 20.63 3.86 2.36
C SER A 29 20.03 5.25 2.62
N SER A 30 20.36 6.25 1.80
CA SER A 30 19.77 7.60 1.89
C SER A 30 18.25 7.67 1.68
N THR A 31 17.64 6.68 1.02
CA THR A 31 16.19 6.58 0.78
C THR A 31 15.60 5.25 1.25
N PHE A 32 16.27 4.59 2.21
CA PHE A 32 15.83 3.36 2.90
C PHE A 32 14.95 2.42 2.04
N PRO A 33 15.54 1.63 1.12
CA PRO A 33 14.77 0.76 0.24
C PRO A 33 13.94 -0.21 1.05
N TYR A 34 12.68 -0.38 0.66
CA TYR A 34 11.73 -1.31 1.25
C TYR A 34 11.42 -2.42 0.24
N ARG A 35 11.43 -3.66 0.71
CA ARG A 35 11.00 -4.83 -0.08
C ARG A 35 10.25 -5.80 0.80
N GLY A 36 9.12 -6.30 0.35
CA GLY A 36 8.29 -7.19 1.14
C GLY A 36 7.03 -7.65 0.44
N THR A 37 6.00 -7.92 1.25
CA THR A 37 4.66 -8.30 0.82
C THR A 37 3.63 -7.29 1.30
N PHE A 38 2.50 -7.20 0.59
CA PHE A 38 1.37 -6.40 1.02
C PHE A 38 0.07 -7.20 1.04
N LEU A 39 -0.88 -6.71 1.83
CA LEU A 39 -2.29 -7.05 1.81
C LEU A 39 -3.09 -5.74 1.78
N LEU A 40 -3.95 -5.58 0.78
CA LEU A 40 -4.94 -4.51 0.69
C LEU A 40 -6.32 -5.11 0.86
N THR A 41 -7.10 -4.59 1.80
CA THR A 41 -8.50 -4.96 1.99
C THR A 41 -9.37 -3.77 1.63
N THR A 42 -10.10 -3.88 0.52
CA THR A 42 -11.07 -2.86 0.09
C THR A 42 -12.25 -2.79 1.06
N GLN A 43 -13.00 -1.68 1.06
CA GLN A 43 -14.25 -1.59 1.84
C GLN A 43 -15.28 -2.68 1.52
N GLY A 44 -15.30 -3.20 0.28
CA GLY A 44 -16.13 -4.35 -0.09
C GLY A 44 -15.62 -5.70 0.43
N GLY A 45 -14.56 -5.67 1.24
CA GLY A 45 -13.84 -6.83 1.78
C GLY A 45 -13.15 -7.66 0.71
N ALA A 46 -12.89 -7.12 -0.48
CA ALA A 46 -12.03 -7.77 -1.45
C ALA A 46 -10.58 -7.57 -1.06
N GLU A 47 -9.78 -8.61 -1.17
CA GLU A 47 -8.37 -8.63 -0.80
C GLU A 47 -7.51 -8.63 -2.06
N LEU A 48 -6.47 -7.81 -2.07
CA LEU A 48 -5.41 -7.83 -3.06
C LEU A 48 -4.10 -8.09 -2.32
N ARG A 49 -3.32 -9.05 -2.80
CA ARG A 49 -2.07 -9.51 -2.18
C ARG A 49 -0.96 -9.52 -3.22
N GLY A 50 0.25 -9.32 -2.75
CA GLY A 50 1.42 -9.50 -3.60
C GLY A 50 2.69 -8.92 -2.99
N THR A 51 3.58 -8.46 -3.85
CA THR A 51 4.88 -7.91 -3.44
C THR A 51 4.86 -6.41 -3.42
N VAL A 52 5.67 -5.82 -2.54
CA VAL A 52 5.87 -4.39 -2.44
C VAL A 52 7.35 -4.08 -2.54
N SER A 53 7.67 -3.04 -3.29
CA SER A 53 9.01 -2.48 -3.34
C SER A 53 8.97 -0.97 -3.45
N GLY A 54 9.98 -0.29 -2.94
CA GLY A 54 10.11 1.15 -3.08
C GLY A 54 11.03 1.74 -2.03
N THR A 55 10.72 2.94 -1.55
CA THR A 55 11.58 3.71 -0.65
C THR A 55 10.81 4.29 0.52
N VAL A 56 11.44 4.25 1.69
CA VAL A 56 11.03 5.03 2.87
C VAL A 56 11.89 6.28 2.90
N GLY A 57 11.27 7.46 2.92
CA GLY A 57 12.01 8.72 2.93
C GLY A 57 12.88 8.91 4.17
N ALA A 58 13.96 9.68 4.01
CA ALA A 58 14.72 10.16 5.16
C ALA A 58 13.87 11.15 5.96
N ALA A 59 13.84 10.96 7.28
CA ALA A 59 12.84 11.52 8.19
C ALA A 59 12.64 13.05 8.11
N ILE A 60 11.40 13.45 7.81
CA ILE A 60 10.76 14.74 8.12
C ILE A 60 9.28 14.42 8.35
N ASN A 61 8.78 14.50 9.59
CA ASN A 61 7.41 14.07 9.92
C ASN A 61 6.36 14.87 9.07
N PRO A 62 5.53 14.22 8.23
CA PRO A 62 5.43 12.77 8.01
C PRO A 62 6.48 12.19 7.06
N VAL A 63 7.02 11.04 7.43
CA VAL A 63 7.94 10.24 6.62
C VAL A 63 7.23 9.82 5.33
N PRO A 64 7.71 10.24 4.15
CA PRO A 64 7.08 9.86 2.89
C PRO A 64 7.37 8.39 2.58
N LEU A 65 6.37 7.70 2.05
CA LEU A 65 6.41 6.33 1.58
C LEU A 65 6.10 6.34 0.08
N ASP A 66 7.04 5.87 -0.73
CA ASP A 66 6.83 5.71 -2.18
C ASP A 66 7.02 4.25 -2.52
N PHE A 67 5.91 3.56 -2.78
CA PHE A 67 5.88 2.11 -2.99
C PHE A 67 5.14 1.73 -4.27
N GLU A 68 5.68 0.74 -4.95
CA GLU A 68 5.02 -0.01 -6.01
C GLU A 68 4.55 -1.36 -5.46
N LEU A 69 3.25 -1.60 -5.52
CA LEU A 69 2.59 -2.84 -5.10
C LEU A 69 2.28 -3.67 -6.34
N THR A 70 2.93 -4.81 -6.52
CA THR A 70 2.64 -5.75 -7.61
C THR A 70 1.64 -6.80 -7.13
N VAL A 71 0.42 -6.76 -7.64
CA VAL A 71 -0.66 -7.69 -7.31
C VAL A 71 -0.38 -9.05 -7.96
N THR A 72 -0.29 -10.08 -7.12
CA THR A 72 -0.10 -11.48 -7.55
C THR A 72 -1.31 -12.35 -7.27
N ASP A 73 -2.17 -11.95 -6.33
CA ASP A 73 -3.42 -12.65 -6.01
C ASP A 73 -4.49 -11.64 -5.58
N ALA A 74 -5.74 -11.94 -5.89
CA ALA A 74 -6.86 -11.08 -5.57
C ALA A 74 -8.18 -11.85 -5.45
N THR A 75 -9.10 -11.34 -4.62
CA THR A 75 -10.36 -12.00 -4.30
C THR A 75 -11.59 -11.22 -4.76
N LYS A 76 -12.76 -11.87 -4.68
CA LYS A 76 -14.07 -11.31 -5.03
C LYS A 76 -14.08 -10.73 -6.44
N ARG A 77 -14.55 -9.48 -6.60
CA ARG A 77 -14.65 -8.78 -7.89
C ARG A 77 -13.31 -8.54 -8.60
N PHE A 78 -12.19 -8.75 -7.91
CA PHE A 78 -10.84 -8.63 -8.45
C PHE A 78 -10.18 -9.99 -8.69
N ARG A 79 -10.92 -11.11 -8.59
CA ARG A 79 -10.34 -12.44 -8.82
C ARG A 79 -9.66 -12.51 -10.19
N GLY A 80 -8.40 -12.92 -10.20
CA GLY A 80 -7.57 -13.00 -11.41
C GLY A 80 -7.02 -11.67 -11.89
N ALA A 81 -7.25 -10.56 -11.16
CA ALA A 81 -6.62 -9.29 -11.46
C ALA A 81 -5.13 -9.34 -11.15
N THR A 82 -4.33 -8.77 -12.04
CA THR A 82 -2.89 -8.58 -11.88
C THR A 82 -2.52 -7.15 -12.26
N GLY A 83 -1.36 -6.68 -11.83
CA GLY A 83 -0.88 -5.34 -12.19
C GLY A 83 -0.19 -4.64 -11.03
N THR A 84 0.04 -3.35 -11.22
CA THR A 84 0.80 -2.53 -10.28
C THR A 84 -0.07 -1.42 -9.70
N ILE A 85 0.13 -1.15 -8.41
CA ILE A 85 -0.48 -0.03 -7.71
C ILE A 85 0.63 0.84 -7.16
N VAL A 86 0.64 2.11 -7.55
CA VAL A 86 1.52 3.11 -6.97
C VAL A 86 0.88 3.63 -5.69
N PHE A 87 1.60 3.52 -4.59
CA PHE A 87 1.22 3.99 -3.27
C PHE A 87 2.11 5.16 -2.87
N ASP A 88 1.52 6.34 -2.81
CA ASP A 88 2.11 7.53 -2.19
C ASP A 88 1.49 7.68 -0.80
N GLY A 89 2.29 7.42 0.23
CA GLY A 89 1.86 7.40 1.63
C GLY A 89 2.64 8.38 2.51
N ARG A 90 2.04 8.74 3.64
CA ARG A 90 2.66 9.57 4.68
C ARG A 90 2.58 8.86 6.03
N TRP A 91 3.73 8.54 6.61
CA TRP A 91 3.84 7.89 7.92
C TRP A 91 4.21 8.90 8.99
N PHE A 92 3.43 8.98 10.07
CA PHE A 92 3.64 9.91 11.18
C PHE A 92 4.27 9.18 12.37
N PRO A 93 5.60 9.21 12.54
CA PRO A 93 6.25 8.64 13.73
C PRO A 93 6.02 9.55 14.94
N GLY A 94 5.46 9.03 16.03
CA GLY A 94 5.53 9.68 17.35
C GLY A 94 4.22 10.17 17.99
N GLU A 95 3.03 9.81 17.50
CA GLU A 95 1.82 9.99 18.32
C GLU A 95 1.72 8.86 19.36
N PRO A 96 1.56 9.17 20.67
CA PRO A 96 1.38 8.17 21.71
C PRO A 96 0.05 7.44 21.51
N PHE A 97 0.17 6.23 20.94
CA PHE A 97 -0.72 5.07 20.95
C PHE A 97 -2.10 5.23 21.62
N MET A 98 -3.12 5.46 20.80
CA MET A 98 -4.52 5.06 21.08
C MET A 98 -5.29 4.56 19.83
N GLY A 99 -4.61 4.19 18.75
CA GLY A 99 -5.23 3.62 17.54
C GLY A 99 -4.22 3.26 16.45
N PRO A 100 -4.64 2.59 15.36
CA PRO A 100 -3.78 2.42 14.19
C PRO A 100 -3.42 3.81 13.68
N ASN A 101 -2.13 4.14 13.59
CA ASN A 101 -1.68 5.39 12.97
C ASN A 101 -2.25 5.43 11.55
N PRO A 102 -3.18 6.33 11.22
CA PRO A 102 -3.76 6.34 9.90
C PRO A 102 -2.71 6.89 8.94
N ILE A 103 -1.97 5.98 8.28
CA ILE A 103 -1.17 6.34 7.12
C ILE A 103 -2.16 6.77 6.04
N SER A 104 -2.33 8.07 5.83
CA SER A 104 -3.11 8.56 4.70
C SER A 104 -2.23 8.45 3.46
N GLY A 105 -2.64 7.60 2.51
CA GLY A 105 -1.97 7.46 1.22
C GLY A 105 -2.96 7.52 0.07
N SER A 106 -2.50 8.03 -1.06
CA SER A 106 -3.23 7.98 -2.31
C SER A 106 -2.73 6.79 -3.14
N LEU A 107 -3.66 5.94 -3.57
CA LEU A 107 -3.37 4.84 -4.48
C LEU A 107 -3.73 5.27 -5.91
N VAL A 108 -2.78 5.10 -6.81
CA VAL A 108 -3.01 5.15 -8.26
C VAL A 108 -2.81 3.75 -8.79
N ALA A 109 -3.89 3.11 -9.23
CA ALA A 109 -3.88 1.71 -9.64
C ALA A 109 -4.11 1.58 -11.14
N VAL A 110 -3.33 0.71 -11.77
CA VAL A 110 -3.66 0.12 -13.06
C VAL A 110 -3.71 -1.39 -12.84
N LEU A 111 -4.92 -1.91 -12.67
CA LEU A 111 -5.15 -3.36 -12.60
C LEU A 111 -5.64 -3.84 -13.95
N GLN A 112 -5.11 -4.96 -14.42
CA GLN A 112 -5.63 -5.69 -15.57
C GLN A 112 -6.45 -6.87 -15.06
N GLY A 113 -7.70 -6.96 -15.51
CA GLY A 113 -8.57 -8.10 -15.27
C GLY A 113 -8.10 -9.34 -16.03
N ALA A 114 -8.70 -10.49 -15.72
CA ALA A 114 -8.43 -11.75 -16.42
C ALA A 114 -8.75 -11.69 -17.93
N ASP A 115 -9.55 -10.71 -18.35
CA ASP A 115 -9.94 -10.39 -19.72
C ASP A 115 -9.12 -9.24 -20.35
N GLY A 116 -8.10 -8.74 -19.66
CA GLY A 116 -7.26 -7.63 -20.10
C GLY A 116 -7.91 -6.24 -19.96
N GLN A 117 -9.08 -6.12 -19.35
CA GLN A 117 -9.74 -4.84 -19.10
C GLN A 117 -9.11 -4.13 -17.89
N ALA A 118 -9.05 -2.79 -17.94
CA ALA A 118 -8.58 -2.00 -16.80
C ALA A 118 -9.64 -2.01 -15.67
N ILE A 119 -9.23 -2.38 -14.45
CA ILE A 119 -10.10 -2.34 -13.26
C ILE A 119 -9.67 -1.19 -12.37
N ALA A 120 -10.60 -0.27 -12.10
CA ALA A 120 -10.38 0.84 -11.17
C ALA A 120 -10.62 0.41 -9.71
N LEU A 121 -9.73 0.84 -8.81
CA LEU A 121 -9.88 0.69 -7.36
C LEU A 121 -10.80 1.74 -6.75
#